data_AF-A0A0N1CR48-F1
#
_entry.id   AF-A0A0N1CR48-F1
#
_cell.length_a   1.000
_cell.length_b   1.000
_cell.length_c   1.000
_cell.angle_alpha   90.00
_cell.angle_beta   90.00
_cell.angle_gamma   90.00
#
_symmetry.space_group_name_H-M   'P 1'
#
loop_
_entity.id
_entity.type
_entity.pdbx_description
1 polymer ?
#
loop_
_entity_poly.entity_id
_entity_poly.type
_entity_poly.pdbx_seq_one_letter_code
_entity_poly.pdbx_strand_id
1 'polypeptide(L)'
;MSKSNKRFFWLSILLTVIHLIGSSYYLYAYAYFNGQGHASAFAAIVTVLRIMLLAWFAYCGYRALHDQQKLTWLYIALFFVNLVCPYLFQ
;
A
#
# COMPACT_ATOMS: atom_id res chain seq x y z
N MET A 1 14.36 -18.46 0.06
CA MET A 1 12.91 -18.17 0.25
C MET A 1 12.07 -19.39 -0.02
N SER A 2 11.20 -19.76 0.91
CA SER A 2 10.10 -20.73 0.69
C SER A 2 9.18 -20.26 -0.45
N LYS A 3 8.50 -21.19 -1.14
CA LYS A 3 7.48 -20.88 -2.18
C LYS A 3 6.39 -19.94 -1.64
N SER A 4 6.03 -20.09 -0.36
CA SER A 4 5.08 -19.23 0.33
C SER A 4 5.61 -17.80 0.44
N ASN A 5 6.85 -17.63 0.94
CA ASN A 5 7.47 -16.31 1.09
C ASN A 5 7.66 -15.61 -0.26
N LYS A 6 7.94 -16.36 -1.35
CA LYS A 6 8.00 -15.79 -2.71
C LYS A 6 6.65 -15.23 -3.16
N ARG A 7 5.53 -15.92 -2.86
CA ARG A 7 4.19 -15.42 -3.17
C ARG A 7 3.87 -14.15 -2.38
N PHE A 8 4.13 -14.13 -1.08
CA PHE A 8 3.92 -12.93 -0.25
C PHE A 8 4.74 -11.74 -0.74
N PHE A 9 5.99 -11.97 -1.14
CA PHE A 9 6.85 -10.93 -1.70
C PHE A 9 6.29 -10.37 -3.01
N TRP A 10 5.98 -11.23 -3.99
CA TRP A 10 5.43 -10.77 -5.26
C TRP A 10 4.07 -10.08 -5.13
N LEU A 11 3.22 -10.56 -4.23
CA LEU A 11 1.96 -9.90 -3.90
C LEU A 11 2.20 -8.50 -3.32
N SER A 12 3.20 -8.36 -2.45
CA SER A 12 3.58 -7.07 -1.84
C SER A 12 4.10 -6.07 -2.88
N ILE A 13 4.88 -6.54 -3.86
CA ILE A 13 5.32 -5.72 -5.00
C ILE A 13 4.12 -5.31 -5.85
N LEU A 14 3.25 -6.25 -6.22
CA LEU A 14 2.07 -5.98 -7.04
C LEU A 14 1.14 -4.95 -6.35
N LEU A 15 0.87 -5.13 -5.07
CA LEU A 15 0.05 -4.19 -4.28
C LEU A 15 0.69 -2.80 -4.20
N THR A 16 2.02 -2.73 -4.06
CA THR A 16 2.74 -1.45 -4.09
C THR A 16 2.57 -0.74 -5.43
N VAL A 17 2.76 -1.45 -6.55
CA VAL A 17 2.60 -0.88 -7.89
C VAL A 17 1.17 -0.39 -8.11
N ILE A 18 0.17 -1.20 -7.78
CA ILE A 18 -1.24 -0.83 -7.90
C ILE A 18 -1.54 0.40 -7.03
N HIS A 19 -1.04 0.44 -5.80
CA HIS A 19 -1.27 1.57 -4.90
C HIS A 19 -0.63 2.85 -5.43
N LEU A 20 0.62 2.81 -5.90
CA LEU A 20 1.30 3.96 -6.47
C LEU A 20 0.57 4.49 -7.70
N ILE A 21 0.24 3.62 -8.65
CA ILE A 21 -0.54 4.00 -9.85
C ILE A 21 -1.88 4.61 -9.42
N GLY A 22 -2.61 3.94 -8.53
CA GLY A 22 -3.90 4.42 -8.04
C GLY A 22 -3.80 5.79 -7.37
N SER A 23 -2.76 6.01 -6.56
CA SER A 23 -2.54 7.27 -5.84
C SER A 23 -2.35 8.45 -6.78
N SER A 24 -1.73 8.26 -7.95
CA SER A 24 -1.58 9.30 -8.97
C SER A 24 -2.92 9.80 -9.53
N TYR A 25 -4.00 9.02 -9.39
CA TYR A 25 -5.33 9.39 -9.86
C TYR A 25 -6.28 9.85 -8.74
N TYR A 26 -5.80 9.89 -7.48
CA TYR A 26 -6.67 10.23 -6.34
C TYR A 26 -7.28 11.62 -6.45
N LEU A 27 -6.54 12.62 -6.94
CA LEU A 27 -7.08 13.97 -7.11
C LEU A 27 -8.24 14.00 -8.11
N TYR A 28 -8.08 13.34 -9.27
CA TYR A 28 -9.12 13.26 -10.29
C TYR A 28 -10.35 12.50 -9.81
N ALA A 29 -10.14 11.36 -9.14
CA ALA A 29 -11.22 10.58 -8.55
C ALA A 29 -11.94 11.37 -7.45
N TYR A 30 -11.19 12.05 -6.56
CA TYR A 30 -11.76 12.89 -5.52
C TYR A 30 -12.61 14.01 -6.12
N ALA A 31 -12.12 14.71 -7.14
CA ALA A 31 -12.88 15.76 -7.83
C ALA A 31 -14.18 15.22 -8.46
N TYR A 32 -14.11 14.04 -9.10
CA TYR A 32 -15.28 13.36 -9.66
C TYR A 32 -16.32 13.01 -8.60
N PHE A 33 -15.92 12.37 -7.49
CA PHE A 33 -16.83 12.02 -6.41
C PHE A 33 -17.33 13.25 -5.63
N ASN A 34 -16.54 14.33 -5.58
CA ASN A 34 -16.96 15.60 -5.01
C ASN A 34 -18.09 16.24 -5.82
N GLY A 35 -17.99 16.20 -7.16
CA GLY A 35 -19.07 16.66 -8.05
C GLY A 35 -20.39 15.90 -7.87
N GLN A 36 -20.35 14.69 -7.29
CA GLN A 36 -21.52 13.86 -7.00
C GLN A 36 -21.97 13.91 -5.53
N GLY A 37 -21.32 14.71 -4.69
CA GLY A 37 -21.63 14.77 -3.25
C GLY A 37 -21.16 13.55 -2.44
N HIS A 38 -20.28 12.71 -3.00
CA HIS A 38 -19.75 11.49 -2.40
C HIS A 38 -18.26 11.57 -2.00
N ALA A 39 -17.68 12.77 -1.95
CA ALA A 39 -16.26 12.97 -1.62
C ALA A 39 -15.87 12.36 -0.26
N SER A 40 -16.71 12.51 0.76
CA SER A 40 -16.45 11.99 2.11
C SER A 40 -16.39 10.45 2.12
N ALA A 41 -17.33 9.80 1.42
CA ALA A 41 -17.36 8.34 1.29
C ALA A 41 -16.14 7.83 0.52
N PHE A 42 -15.78 8.49 -0.59
CA PHE A 42 -14.57 8.16 -1.35
C PHE A 42 -13.31 8.28 -0.48
N ALA A 43 -13.14 9.39 0.24
CA ALA A 43 -12.00 9.61 1.13
C ALA A 43 -11.92 8.55 2.25
N ALA A 44 -13.06 8.15 2.81
CA ALA A 44 -13.14 7.10 3.81
C ALA A 44 -12.69 5.74 3.24
N ILE A 45 -13.20 5.36 2.07
CA ILE A 45 -12.84 4.10 1.40
C ILE A 45 -11.34 4.07 1.09
N VAL A 46 -10.78 5.13 0.50
CA VAL A 46 -9.35 5.22 0.19
C VAL A 46 -8.51 5.12 1.46
N THR A 47 -8.92 5.78 2.54
CA THR A 47 -8.24 5.72 3.84
C THR A 47 -8.22 4.30 4.39
N VAL A 48 -9.36 3.61 4.38
CA VAL A 48 -9.46 2.20 4.83
C VAL A 48 -8.57 1.29 3.99
N LEU A 49 -8.60 1.41 2.66
CA LEU A 49 -7.74 0.63 1.77
C LEU A 49 -6.25 0.87 2.05
N ARG A 50 -5.86 2.12 2.31
CA ARG A 50 -4.48 2.46 2.67
C ARG A 50 -4.07 1.84 4.00
N ILE A 51 -4.93 1.90 5.02
CA ILE A 51 -4.65 1.27 6.32
C ILE A 51 -4.49 -0.25 6.16
N MET A 52 -5.38 -0.90 5.40
CA MET A 52 -5.28 -2.34 5.13
C MET A 52 -3.96 -2.70 4.42
N LEU A 53 -3.54 -1.90 3.45
CA LEU A 53 -2.28 -2.09 2.73
C LEU A 53 -1.06 -1.93 3.65
N LEU A 54 -1.04 -0.90 4.48
CA LEU A 54 0.05 -0.67 5.44
C LEU A 54 0.11 -1.78 6.50
N ALA A 55 -1.04 -2.21 7.00
CA ALA A 55 -1.14 -3.34 7.93
C ALA A 55 -0.63 -4.64 7.29
N TRP A 56 -0.91 -4.87 6.00
CA TRP A 56 -0.38 -6.00 5.25
C TRP A 56 1.16 -5.99 5.20
N PHE A 57 1.77 -4.85 4.86
CA PHE A 57 3.24 -4.75 4.84
C PHE A 57 3.86 -4.89 6.22
N ALA A 58 3.24 -4.31 7.25
CA ALA A 58 3.68 -4.48 8.63
C ALA A 58 3.63 -5.96 9.06
N TYR A 59 2.55 -6.67 8.73
CA TYR A 59 2.41 -8.09 8.98
C TYR A 59 3.46 -8.93 8.24
N CYS A 60 3.69 -8.66 6.94
CA CYS A 60 4.73 -9.34 6.17
C CYS A 60 6.13 -9.06 6.71
N GLY A 61 6.43 -7.81 7.11
CA GLY A 61 7.69 -7.43 7.73
C GLY A 61 7.92 -8.14 9.06
N TYR A 62 6.90 -8.17 9.93
CA TYR A 62 6.93 -8.89 11.20
C TYR A 62 7.18 -10.39 11.01
N ARG A 63 6.50 -11.03 10.05
CA ARG A 63 6.75 -12.43 9.72
C ARG A 63 8.16 -12.68 9.18
N ALA A 64 8.69 -11.75 8.39
CA ALA A 64 10.03 -11.88 7.82
C ALA A 64 11.15 -11.75 8.87
N LEU A 65 10.91 -11.06 10.00
CA LEU A 65 11.87 -10.92 11.10
C LEU A 65 12.33 -12.27 11.66
N HIS A 66 11.41 -13.23 11.80
CA HIS A 66 11.72 -14.54 12.37
C HIS A 66 12.43 -15.48 11.38
N ASP A 67 12.08 -15.40 10.10
CA ASP A 67 12.58 -16.37 9.10
C ASP A 67 13.77 -15.85 8.29
N GLN A 68 13.78 -14.57 7.88
CA GLN A 68 14.75 -13.99 6.93
C GLN A 68 14.96 -12.48 7.16
N GLN A 69 15.85 -12.12 8.09
CA GLN A 69 16.18 -10.75 8.47
C GLN A 69 16.51 -9.81 7.29
N LYS A 70 17.09 -10.32 6.20
CA LYS A 70 17.37 -9.52 4.98
C LYS A 70 16.10 -9.06 4.25
N LEU A 71 15.04 -9.88 4.25
CA LEU A 71 13.77 -9.53 3.60
C LEU A 71 12.95 -8.53 4.43
N THR A 72 13.16 -8.49 5.75
CA THR A 72 12.52 -7.52 6.62
C THR A 72 12.79 -6.09 6.15
N TRP A 73 14.04 -5.77 5.79
CA TRP A 73 14.40 -4.45 5.28
C TRP A 73 13.65 -4.09 4.00
N LEU A 74 13.38 -5.06 3.12
CA LEU A 74 12.58 -4.84 1.92
C LEU A 74 11.12 -4.56 2.25
N TYR A 75 10.51 -5.31 3.17
CA TYR A 75 9.14 -5.04 3.61
C TYR A 75 9.00 -3.69 4.32
N ILE A 76 10.00 -3.31 5.11
CA ILE A 76 10.09 -1.98 5.73
C ILE A 76 10.20 -0.90 4.64
N ALA A 77 11.06 -1.08 3.63
CA ALA A 77 11.17 -0.14 2.52
C ALA A 77 9.85 -0.01 1.75
N LEU A 78 9.17 -1.12 1.43
CA LEU A 78 7.85 -1.11 0.79
C LEU A 78 6.80 -0.41 1.66
N PHE A 79 6.82 -0.65 2.98
CA PHE A 79 5.95 0.06 3.91
C PHE A 79 6.15 1.57 3.81
N PHE A 80 7.40 2.05 3.87
CA PHE A 80 7.70 3.48 3.78
C PHE A 80 7.36 4.07 2.42
N VAL A 81 7.62 3.36 1.32
CA VAL A 81 7.21 3.79 -0.02
C VAL A 81 5.70 3.99 -0.08
N ASN A 82 4.91 3.04 0.40
CA ASN A 82 3.44 3.16 0.40
C ASN A 82 2.91 4.13 1.48
N LEU A 83 3.72 4.45 2.50
CA LEU A 83 3.37 5.45 3.50
C LEU A 83 3.58 6.87 2.96
N VAL A 84 4.72 7.13 2.31
CA VAL A 84 5.22 8.47 2.00
C VAL A 84 5.02 8.85 0.53
N CYS A 85 5.36 7.97 -0.43
CA CYS A 85 5.33 8.34 -1.85
C CYS A 85 3.96 8.85 -2.33
N PRO A 86 2.81 8.30 -1.91
CA PRO A 86 1.50 8.83 -2.30
C PRO A 86 1.27 10.31 -1.95
N TYR A 87 2.04 10.89 -1.00
CA TYR A 87 1.94 12.30 -0.60
C TYR A 87 2.93 13.20 -1.33
N LEU A 88 3.93 12.64 -1.99
CA LEU A 88 4.93 13.40 -2.75
C LEU A 88 4.45 13.73 -4.18
N PHE A 89 3.44 13.02 -4.67
CA PHE A 89 2.89 13.16 -6.03
C PHE A 89 1.45 13.69 -6.04
N GLN A 90 1.03 14.36 -4.96
CA GLN A 90 -0.26 15.04 -4.83
C GLN A 90 -0.11 16.55 -5.02
#